data_AF-A0A158IJF4-F1
#
_entry.id   AF-A0A158IJF4-F1
#
_cell.length_a   1.000
_cell.length_b   1.000
_cell.length_c   1.000
_cell.angle_alpha   90.00
_cell.angle_beta   90.00
_cell.angle_gamma   90.00
#
_symmetry.space_group_name_H-M   'P 1'
#
loop_
_entity.id
_entity.type
_entity.pdbx_description
1 polymer ?
#
loop_
_entity_poly.entity_id
_entity_poly.type
_entity_poly.pdbx_seq_one_letter_code
_entity_poly.pdbx_strand_id
1 'polypeptide(L)'
;MSTKPSERIVVFVTPAQKLAISNTAEGLGISVSELMRRAVLNFNATSEQIKVAGLVERLRAPKTPDALNVALRHVAEKAAAREAKTAAVNASQNAAAAHKAALAKAQPEAESPHSTEPADPGDSDSDEGEGASLTGGHSEQ
;
A
#
# COMPACT_ATOMS: atom_id res chain seq x y z
N MET A 1 32.62 -58.34 28.32
CA MET A 1 31.98 -57.03 28.10
C MET A 1 31.63 -56.93 26.62
N SER A 2 30.34 -56.96 26.26
CA SER A 2 29.93 -56.87 24.85
C SER A 2 29.76 -55.40 24.47
N THR A 3 30.67 -54.88 23.64
CA THR A 3 30.55 -53.55 23.07
C THR A 3 29.51 -53.62 21.95
N LYS A 4 28.42 -52.84 22.08
CA LYS A 4 27.36 -52.77 21.08
C LYS A 4 27.97 -52.32 19.74
N PRO A 5 27.84 -53.09 18.64
CA PRO A 5 28.37 -52.66 17.35
C PRO A 5 27.68 -51.37 16.92
N SER A 6 28.46 -50.38 16.46
CA SER A 6 27.97 -49.07 16.02
C SER A 6 28.25 -48.85 14.53
N GLU A 7 27.21 -48.63 13.75
CA GLU A 7 27.32 -48.19 12.36
C GLU A 7 27.61 -46.69 12.26
N ARG A 8 28.28 -46.27 11.19
CA ARG A 8 28.64 -44.87 10.93
C ARG A 8 28.13 -44.46 9.56
N ILE A 9 27.44 -43.35 9.50
CA ILE A 9 26.96 -42.73 8.25
C ILE A 9 27.70 -41.43 7.99
N VAL A 10 27.88 -41.08 6.71
CA VAL A 10 28.40 -39.78 6.30
C VAL A 10 27.23 -38.89 5.95
N VAL A 11 27.18 -37.70 6.55
CA VAL A 11 26.14 -36.70 6.29
C VAL A 11 26.80 -35.46 5.74
N PHE A 12 26.36 -35.02 4.57
CA PHE A 12 26.79 -33.76 3.98
C PHE A 12 26.02 -32.62 4.62
N VAL A 13 26.76 -31.67 5.18
CA VAL A 13 26.24 -30.45 5.79
C VAL A 13 26.98 -29.26 5.23
N THR A 14 26.34 -28.11 5.23
CA THR A 14 27.01 -26.86 4.86
C THR A 14 28.04 -26.47 5.93
N PRO A 15 29.05 -25.63 5.60
CA PRO A 15 29.99 -25.12 6.60
C PRO A 15 29.29 -24.42 7.77
N ALA A 16 28.23 -23.66 7.48
CA ALA A 16 27.42 -22.99 8.50
C ALA A 16 26.72 -23.98 9.43
N GLN A 17 26.15 -25.07 8.89
CA GLN A 17 25.55 -26.14 9.69
C GLN A 17 26.59 -26.86 10.56
N LYS A 18 27.77 -27.16 10.02
CA LYS A 18 28.86 -27.78 10.79
C LYS A 18 29.26 -26.91 11.99
N LEU A 19 29.37 -25.59 11.79
CA LEU A 19 29.67 -24.62 12.84
C LEU A 19 28.56 -24.61 13.90
N ALA A 20 27.30 -24.49 13.46
CA ALA A 20 26.15 -24.46 14.37
C ALA A 20 26.05 -25.74 15.23
N ILE A 21 26.27 -26.91 14.64
CA ILE A 21 26.29 -28.20 15.35
C ILE A 21 27.41 -28.23 16.39
N SER A 22 28.61 -27.77 16.02
CA SER A 22 29.78 -27.77 16.91
C SER A 22 29.54 -26.84 18.12
N ASN A 23 29.10 -25.61 17.88
CA ASN A 23 28.78 -24.66 18.95
C ASN A 23 27.67 -25.18 19.89
N THR A 24 26.67 -25.86 19.33
CA THR A 24 25.58 -26.45 20.15
C THR A 24 26.12 -27.56 21.06
N ALA A 25 26.99 -28.41 20.53
CA ALA A 25 27.60 -29.49 21.30
C ALA A 25 28.52 -28.94 22.41
N GLU A 26 29.33 -27.93 22.09
CA GLU A 26 30.19 -27.21 23.04
C GLU A 26 29.38 -26.53 24.15
N GLY A 27 28.30 -25.82 23.79
CA GLY A 27 27.41 -25.18 24.76
C GLY A 27 26.71 -26.15 25.71
N LEU A 28 26.54 -27.41 25.29
CA LEU A 28 25.98 -28.49 26.11
C LEU A 28 27.06 -29.34 26.80
N GLY A 29 28.35 -29.11 26.52
CA GLY A 29 29.46 -29.90 27.07
C GLY A 29 29.48 -31.37 26.64
N ILE A 30 28.88 -31.70 25.49
CA ILE A 30 28.82 -33.08 24.97
C ILE A 30 29.51 -33.20 23.61
N SER A 31 29.83 -34.43 23.18
CA SER A 31 30.38 -34.64 21.85
C SER A 31 29.31 -34.42 20.77
N VAL A 32 29.75 -34.02 19.58
CA VAL A 32 28.88 -33.92 18.40
C VAL A 32 28.18 -35.25 18.10
N SER A 33 28.88 -36.38 18.24
CA SER A 33 28.29 -37.71 18.03
C SER A 33 27.17 -38.02 19.03
N GLU A 34 27.30 -37.55 20.27
CA GLU A 34 26.27 -37.71 21.29
C GLU A 34 25.08 -36.78 21.04
N LEU A 35 25.33 -35.52 20.67
CA LEU A 35 24.29 -34.59 20.24
C LEU A 35 23.47 -35.18 19.08
N MET A 36 24.15 -35.69 18.04
CA MET A 36 23.50 -36.30 16.88
C MET A 36 22.72 -37.55 17.25
N ARG A 37 23.26 -38.40 18.14
CA ARG A 37 22.53 -39.59 18.64
C ARG A 37 21.24 -39.19 19.33
N ARG A 38 21.28 -38.21 20.24
CA ARG A 38 20.09 -37.71 20.95
C ARG A 38 19.09 -37.08 20.00
N ALA A 39 19.56 -36.27 19.06
CA ALA A 39 18.71 -35.64 18.06
C ALA A 39 17.98 -36.71 17.22
N VAL A 40 18.68 -37.75 16.76
CA VAL A 40 18.07 -38.84 15.97
C VAL A 40 17.06 -39.64 16.78
N LEU A 41 17.36 -39.97 18.05
CA LEU A 41 16.43 -40.71 18.90
C LEU A 41 15.17 -39.90 19.26
N ASN A 42 15.33 -38.60 19.43
CA ASN A 42 14.22 -37.69 19.75
C ASN A 42 13.51 -37.16 18.50
N PHE A 43 14.03 -37.44 17.31
CA PHE A 43 13.42 -36.99 16.06
C PHE A 43 12.18 -37.82 15.78
N ASN A 44 11.01 -37.19 15.94
CA ASN A 44 9.75 -37.76 15.53
C ASN A 44 9.22 -37.00 14.30
N ALA A 45 9.41 -37.59 13.12
CA ALA A 45 9.09 -36.97 11.84
C ALA A 45 7.64 -36.45 11.77
N THR A 46 6.67 -37.18 12.32
CA THR A 46 5.26 -36.79 12.27
C THR A 46 4.96 -35.61 13.19
N SER A 47 5.59 -35.57 14.37
CA SER A 47 5.40 -34.48 15.33
C SER A 47 6.00 -33.17 14.83
N GLU A 48 7.18 -33.21 14.22
CA GLU A 48 7.79 -32.01 13.63
C GLU A 48 7.01 -31.53 12.38
N GLN A 49 6.50 -32.44 11.56
CA GLN A 49 5.62 -32.08 10.44
C GLN A 49 4.33 -31.39 10.91
N ILE A 50 3.69 -31.87 11.97
CA ILE A 50 2.49 -31.24 12.54
C ILE A 50 2.80 -29.83 13.07
N LYS A 51 3.95 -29.63 13.75
CA LYS A 51 4.37 -28.31 14.22
C LYS A 51 4.62 -27.34 13.07
N VAL A 52 5.31 -27.79 12.04
CA VAL A 52 5.59 -26.98 10.83
C VAL A 52 4.29 -26.65 10.11
N ALA A 53 3.40 -27.63 9.92
CA ALA A 53 2.09 -27.41 9.33
C ALA A 53 1.28 -26.38 10.13
N GLY A 54 1.27 -26.47 11.46
CA GLY A 54 0.60 -25.49 12.32
C GLY A 54 1.24 -24.10 12.30
N LEU A 55 2.56 -23.98 12.09
CA LEU A 55 3.23 -22.70 11.87
C LEU A 55 2.87 -22.10 10.52
N VAL A 56 2.93 -22.91 9.46
CA VAL A 56 2.53 -22.50 8.12
C VAL A 56 1.07 -22.06 8.13
N GLU A 57 0.19 -22.80 8.80
CA GLU A 57 -1.21 -22.44 8.96
C GLU A 57 -1.38 -21.09 9.66
N ARG A 58 -0.66 -20.84 10.76
CA ARG A 58 -0.69 -19.53 11.46
C ARG A 58 -0.14 -18.38 10.62
N LEU A 59 0.90 -18.62 9.82
CA LEU A 59 1.46 -17.61 8.92
C LEU A 59 0.54 -17.35 7.73
N ARG A 60 -0.20 -18.37 7.29
CA ARG A 60 -1.16 -18.31 6.18
C ARG A 60 -2.53 -17.80 6.61
N ALA A 61 -2.84 -17.84 7.91
CA ALA A 61 -4.06 -17.30 8.47
C ALA A 61 -4.23 -15.82 8.04
N PRO A 62 -5.42 -15.41 7.59
CA PRO A 62 -5.67 -14.03 7.22
C PRO A 62 -5.33 -13.12 8.40
N LYS A 63 -4.38 -12.18 8.22
CA LYS A 63 -4.11 -11.14 9.21
C LYS A 63 -5.43 -10.42 9.48
N THR A 64 -5.93 -10.54 10.72
CA THR A 64 -7.08 -9.75 11.16
C THR A 64 -6.79 -8.28 10.85
N PRO A 65 -7.76 -7.53 10.29
CA PRO A 65 -7.53 -6.15 9.91
C PRO A 65 -7.04 -5.39 11.14
N ASP A 66 -5.86 -4.80 11.03
CA ASP A 66 -5.22 -4.06 12.10
C ASP A 66 -6.20 -3.00 12.63
N ALA A 67 -6.47 -3.01 13.93
CA ALA A 67 -7.45 -2.13 14.56
C ALA A 67 -7.12 -0.65 14.29
N LEU A 68 -5.83 -0.31 14.17
CA LEU A 68 -5.38 1.02 13.77
C LEU A 68 -5.79 1.34 12.32
N ASN A 69 -5.61 0.40 11.40
CA ASN A 69 -5.97 0.58 10.00
C ASN A 69 -7.50 0.76 9.83
N VAL A 70 -8.29 -0.02 10.58
CA VAL A 70 -9.75 0.14 10.63
C VAL A 70 -10.14 1.51 11.18
N ALA A 71 -9.49 1.96 12.26
CA ALA A 71 -9.73 3.28 12.83
C ALA A 71 -9.35 4.41 11.85
N LEU A 72 -8.19 4.31 11.20
CA LEU A 72 -7.74 5.27 10.19
C LEU A 72 -8.71 5.35 9.00
N ARG A 73 -9.22 4.20 8.54
CA ARG A 73 -10.21 4.16 7.47
C ARG A 73 -11.50 4.88 7.88
N HIS A 74 -12.01 4.63 9.08
CA HIS A 74 -13.20 5.35 9.58
C HIS A 74 -12.96 6.86 9.72
N VAL A 75 -11.77 7.27 10.14
CA VAL A 75 -11.41 8.70 10.22
C VAL A 75 -11.35 9.32 8.83
N ALA A 76 -10.75 8.64 7.86
CA ALA A 76 -10.68 9.10 6.47
C ALA A 76 -12.08 9.23 5.84
N GLU A 77 -12.95 8.22 6.03
CA GLU A 77 -14.34 8.25 5.55
C GLU A 77 -15.12 9.42 6.18
N LYS A 78 -14.92 9.68 7.48
CA LYS A 78 -15.56 10.80 8.18
C LYS A 78 -15.03 12.17 7.71
N ALA A 79 -13.75 12.26 7.40
CA ALA A 79 -13.14 13.48 6.86
C ALA A 79 -13.68 13.79 5.46
N ALA A 80 -13.73 12.79 4.58
CA ALA A 80 -14.29 12.92 3.24
C ALA A 80 -15.77 13.34 3.26
N ALA A 81 -16.57 12.76 4.16
CA ALA A 81 -17.98 13.15 4.32
C ALA A 81 -18.14 14.62 4.78
N ARG A 82 -17.24 15.12 5.63
CA ARG A 82 -17.25 16.52 6.08
C ARG A 82 -16.91 17.47 4.93
N GLU A 83 -15.90 17.13 4.14
CA GLU A 83 -15.47 17.90 2.98
C GLU A 83 -16.59 17.98 1.92
N ALA A 84 -17.22 16.84 1.60
CA ALA A 84 -18.37 16.80 0.69
C ALA A 84 -19.53 17.68 1.17
N LYS A 85 -19.81 17.69 2.49
CA LYS A 85 -20.85 18.55 3.06
C LYS A 85 -20.50 20.03 2.94
N THR A 86 -19.25 20.41 3.18
CA THR A 86 -18.81 21.81 2.99
C THR A 86 -18.88 22.23 1.53
N ALA A 87 -18.46 21.37 0.61
CA ALA A 87 -18.57 21.62 -0.83
C ALA A 87 -20.04 21.81 -1.27
N ALA A 88 -20.96 20.99 -0.76
CA ALA A 88 -22.38 21.09 -1.06
C ALA A 88 -23.01 22.41 -0.55
N VAL A 89 -22.63 22.86 0.65
CA VAL A 89 -23.09 24.16 1.20
C VAL A 89 -22.58 25.31 0.35
N ASN A 90 -21.29 25.31 0.00
CA ASN A 90 -20.70 26.35 -0.85
C ASN A 90 -21.34 26.38 -2.24
N ALA A 91 -21.60 25.22 -2.84
CA ALA A 91 -22.31 25.12 -4.12
C ALA A 91 -23.73 25.71 -4.04
N SER A 92 -24.47 25.43 -2.97
CA SER A 92 -25.80 25.99 -2.75
C SER A 92 -25.80 27.51 -2.58
N GLN A 93 -24.85 28.05 -1.82
CA GLN A 93 -24.70 29.50 -1.64
C GLN A 93 -24.35 30.21 -2.95
N ASN A 94 -23.43 29.63 -3.73
CA ASN A 94 -23.07 30.15 -5.05
C ASN A 94 -24.26 30.12 -6.02
N ALA A 95 -25.04 29.04 -6.03
CA ALA A 95 -26.26 28.96 -6.83
C ALA A 95 -27.30 30.02 -6.42
N ALA A 96 -27.49 30.24 -5.11
CA ALA A 96 -28.40 31.27 -4.60
C ALA A 96 -27.93 32.69 -4.93
N ALA A 97 -26.62 32.96 -4.85
CA ALA A 97 -26.03 34.24 -5.23
C ALA A 97 -26.16 34.50 -6.74
N ALA A 98 -25.91 33.48 -7.57
CA ALA A 98 -26.11 33.55 -9.01
C ALA A 98 -27.58 33.81 -9.37
N HIS A 99 -28.52 33.15 -8.68
CA HIS A 99 -29.94 33.38 -8.87
C HIS A 99 -30.36 34.80 -8.47
N LYS A 100 -29.85 35.32 -7.36
CA LYS A 100 -30.11 36.70 -6.91
C LYS A 100 -29.53 37.74 -7.88
N ALA A 101 -28.33 37.50 -8.42
CA ALA A 101 -27.72 38.34 -9.44
C ALA A 101 -28.50 38.32 -10.76
N ALA A 102 -29.00 37.15 -11.18
CA ALA A 102 -29.87 37.02 -12.35
C ALA A 102 -31.21 37.77 -12.17
N LEU A 103 -31.80 37.71 -10.97
CA LEU A 103 -33.05 38.42 -10.65
C LEU A 103 -32.86 39.94 -10.58
N ALA A 104 -31.70 40.42 -10.09
CA ALA A 104 -31.35 41.84 -10.08
C ALA A 104 -31.11 42.38 -11.50
N LYS A 105 -30.58 41.56 -12.41
CA LYS A 105 -30.41 41.90 -13.83
C LYS A 105 -31.73 41.89 -14.62
N ALA A 106 -32.81 41.35 -14.04
CA ALA A 106 -34.12 41.24 -14.65
C ALA A 106 -35.15 42.27 -14.15
N GLN A 107 -34.77 43.22 -13.29
CA GLN A 107 -35.64 44.37 -12.99
C GLN A 107 -35.63 45.36 -14.18
N PRO A 108 -36.80 45.71 -14.73
CA PRO A 108 -36.90 46.49 -15.96
C PRO A 108 -36.77 47.99 -15.65
N GLU A 109 -35.68 48.61 -16.09
CA GLU A 109 -35.71 50.03 -16.45
C GLU A 109 -36.55 50.15 -17.73
N ALA A 110 -37.81 50.56 -17.56
CA ALA A 110 -38.65 51.01 -18.64
C ALA A 110 -38.23 52.43 -19.03
N GLU A 111 -37.58 52.60 -20.18
CA GLU A 111 -37.97 53.55 -21.24
C GLU A 111 -37.06 53.41 -22.49
N SER A 112 -37.56 52.58 -23.40
CA SER A 112 -37.63 52.74 -24.86
C SER A 112 -36.39 52.77 -25.78
N PRO A 113 -36.53 52.20 -27.00
CA PRO A 113 -35.43 51.74 -27.84
C PRO A 113 -35.12 52.71 -28.99
N HIS A 114 -33.86 52.78 -29.42
CA HIS A 114 -33.54 53.26 -30.76
C HIS A 114 -32.72 52.23 -31.52
N SER A 115 -33.30 51.86 -32.66
CA SER A 115 -32.92 50.78 -33.55
C SER A 115 -31.64 51.03 -34.37
N THR A 116 -31.09 49.89 -34.81
CA THR A 116 -30.47 49.61 -36.13
C THR A 116 -29.03 50.09 -36.41
N GLU A 117 -28.11 49.12 -36.31
CA GLU A 117 -26.99 48.78 -37.23
C GLU A 117 -27.34 48.92 -38.74
N PRO A 118 -26.41 48.83 -39.73
CA PRO A 118 -25.08 48.15 -39.71
C PRO A 118 -23.91 48.82 -40.49
N ALA A 119 -22.67 48.33 -40.30
CA ALA A 119 -21.64 48.13 -41.36
C ALA A 119 -20.27 47.62 -40.82
N ASP A 120 -20.01 46.35 -41.10
CA ASP A 120 -18.79 45.57 -41.48
C ASP A 120 -17.48 46.32 -41.88
N PRO A 121 -16.32 45.66 -42.14
CA PRO A 121 -15.38 44.99 -41.23
C PRO A 121 -13.89 45.42 -41.43
N GLY A 122 -13.01 44.94 -40.55
CA GLY A 122 -11.59 44.68 -40.83
C GLY A 122 -10.63 45.85 -40.60
N ASP A 123 -9.70 45.71 -39.65
CA ASP A 123 -8.34 45.24 -39.91
C ASP A 123 -7.53 45.23 -38.60
N SER A 124 -6.42 44.48 -38.63
CA SER A 124 -5.24 44.59 -37.75
C SER A 124 -5.36 44.01 -36.33
N ASP A 125 -4.37 43.33 -35.77
CA ASP A 125 -3.22 42.56 -36.24
C ASP A 125 -2.63 41.94 -34.96
N SER A 126 -2.04 40.75 -35.05
CA SER A 126 -0.89 40.28 -34.25
C SER A 126 -0.92 40.36 -32.70
N ASP A 127 -0.82 39.22 -32.01
CA ASP A 127 0.40 38.92 -31.21
C ASP A 127 0.47 37.43 -30.82
N GLU A 128 1.69 36.92 -30.85
CA GLU A 128 2.11 35.53 -30.71
C GLU A 128 2.19 35.09 -29.24
N GLY A 129 2.21 33.78 -28.97
CA GLY A 129 2.42 33.31 -27.60
C GLY A 129 2.38 31.80 -27.36
N GLU A 130 3.23 31.07 -28.08
CA GLU A 130 3.94 29.86 -27.62
C GLU A 130 3.16 28.71 -26.94
N GLY A 131 2.82 27.71 -27.75
CA GLY A 131 2.62 26.34 -27.28
C GLY A 131 3.97 25.66 -27.00
N ALA A 132 4.40 25.64 -25.74
CA ALA A 132 5.56 24.88 -25.32
C ALA A 132 5.29 23.37 -25.39
N SER A 133 5.81 22.75 -26.44
CA SER A 133 6.11 21.31 -26.46
C SER A 133 7.40 21.07 -25.67
N LEU A 134 7.33 20.30 -24.58
CA LEU A 134 8.51 19.72 -23.95
C LEU A 134 8.42 18.20 -24.04
N THR A 135 9.22 17.68 -24.96
CA THR A 135 9.67 16.30 -25.05
C THR A 135 10.64 16.03 -23.89
N GLY A 136 10.73 14.77 -23.44
CA GLY A 136 11.78 14.38 -22.48
C GLY A 136 11.56 13.01 -21.88
N GLY A 137 12.05 11.98 -22.57
CA GLY A 137 12.11 10.62 -22.05
C GLY A 137 13.17 10.45 -20.95
N HIS A 138 12.88 9.62 -19.97
CA HIS A 138 13.87 9.05 -19.06
C HIS A 138 13.47 7.61 -18.73
N SER A 139 14.07 6.65 -19.43
CA SER A 139 14.08 5.24 -19.05
C SER A 139 15.46 4.93 -18.50
N GLU A 140 15.51 4.69 -17.19
CA GLU A 140 16.70 4.27 -16.46
C GLU A 140 17.02 2.80 -16.74
N GLN A 141 18.32 2.51 -16.74
CA GLN A 141 18.92 1.18 -16.90
C GLN A 141 18.79 0.34 -15.64
#